data_AF-A0A9X2KPH9-F1
#
_entry.id   AF-A0A9X2KPH9-F1
#
_cell.length_a   1.000
_cell.length_b   1.000
_cell.length_c   1.000
_cell.angle_alpha   90.00
_cell.angle_beta   90.00
_cell.angle_gamma   90.00
#
_symmetry.space_group_name_H-M   'P 1'
#
loop_
_entity.id
_entity.type
_entity.pdbx_description
1 polymer ?
#
loop_
_entity_poly.entity_id
_entity_poly.type
_entity_poly.pdbx_seq_one_letter_code
_entity_poly.pdbx_strand_id
1 'polypeptide(L)'
;MRFRAGIEAWLEAERGQLFLWVPVMLGAGIAAWFALPDAMRWGAAVLGALALAVAGLAASDGGRAARVVTAGAFLTMVAGGLWFALWRTRVRFAGLVPAAIGALWALATPTPDLLVTGDGRHLAIRTDAGAMALLRDRAGDYVRDMLAENGGVDSELPALAEQDGARCSPDVCVVAVERGGRRWRIAATRSDYMLPWEEVIALCRSVDIVVADRRLPPGCKPKWLKLDRAALAKSGGLTITFAGGTVRTVRRPGDRHPWLAPVKVMAPRPHGPGKRSNSGT
;
A
#
# COMPACT_ATOMS: atom_id res chain seq x y z
N MET A 1 19.19 -7.43 12.61
CA MET A 1 18.21 -8.23 11.84
C MET A 1 17.56 -9.36 12.66
N ARG A 2 18.30 -10.11 13.50
CA ARG A 2 17.74 -11.23 14.31
C ARG A 2 16.70 -10.81 15.35
N PHE A 3 16.89 -9.68 16.02
CA PHE A 3 15.97 -9.16 17.04
C PHE A 3 14.58 -8.82 16.47
N ARG A 4 14.55 -8.23 15.27
CA ARG A 4 13.31 -7.81 14.59
C ARG A 4 12.45 -9.00 14.15
N ALA A 5 13.10 -10.02 13.59
CA ALA A 5 12.44 -11.29 13.25
C ALA A 5 11.95 -12.06 14.49
N GLY A 6 12.67 -11.95 15.61
CA GLY A 6 12.23 -12.52 16.89
C GLY A 6 10.99 -11.84 17.46
N ILE A 7 10.93 -10.50 17.40
CA ILE A 7 9.74 -9.73 17.79
C ILE A 7 8.55 -10.05 16.88
N GLU A 8 8.77 -10.11 15.56
CA GLU A 8 7.71 -10.42 14.59
C GLU A 8 7.14 -11.83 14.83
N ALA A 9 8.00 -12.83 15.05
CA ALA A 9 7.57 -14.20 15.38
C ALA A 9 6.83 -14.29 16.73
N TRP A 10 7.26 -13.51 17.73
CA TRP A 10 6.57 -13.43 19.01
C TRP A 10 5.19 -12.78 18.89
N LEU A 11 5.08 -11.66 18.16
CA LEU A 11 3.80 -10.99 17.90
C LEU A 11 2.82 -11.87 17.09
N GLU A 12 3.33 -12.68 16.16
CA GLU A 12 2.51 -13.65 15.42
C GLU A 12 1.99 -14.78 16.32
N ALA A 13 2.80 -15.25 17.28
CA ALA A 13 2.38 -16.22 18.29
C ALA A 13 1.32 -15.64 19.26
N GLU A 14 1.50 -14.38 19.67
CA GLU A 14 0.60 -13.68 20.59
C GLU A 14 -0.69 -13.16 19.91
N ARG A 15 -0.80 -13.22 18.57
CA ARG A 15 -1.95 -12.70 17.80
C ARG A 15 -3.27 -13.32 18.23
N GLY A 16 -3.25 -14.59 18.68
CA GLY A 16 -4.42 -15.29 19.22
C GLY A 16 -4.78 -14.89 20.66
N GLN A 17 -3.88 -14.23 21.39
CA GLN A 17 -4.07 -13.78 22.77
C GLN A 17 -4.39 -12.29 22.91
N LEU A 18 -4.57 -11.57 21.80
CA LEU A 18 -4.95 -10.14 21.84
C LEU A 18 -6.22 -9.88 22.67
N PHE A 19 -7.15 -10.84 22.67
CA PHE A 19 -8.37 -10.76 23.49
C PHE A 19 -8.06 -10.77 25.01
N LEU A 20 -7.02 -11.50 25.44
CA LEU A 20 -6.61 -11.56 26.86
C LEU A 20 -5.93 -10.27 27.34
N TRP A 21 -5.50 -9.41 26.42
CA TRP A 21 -4.95 -8.09 26.75
C TRP A 21 -6.03 -7.01 26.96
N VAL A 22 -7.28 -7.26 26.53
CA VAL A 22 -8.39 -6.32 26.74
C VAL A 22 -8.62 -6.03 28.24
N PRO A 23 -8.68 -7.04 29.14
CA PRO A 23 -8.74 -6.81 30.59
C PRO A 23 -7.53 -6.06 31.14
N VAL A 24 -6.33 -6.30 30.61
CA VAL A 24 -5.09 -5.64 31.06
C VAL A 24 -5.11 -4.16 30.70
N MET A 25 -5.52 -3.81 29.48
CA MET A 25 -5.65 -2.42 29.03
C MET A 25 -6.78 -1.69 29.76
N LEU A 26 -7.90 -2.38 30.04
CA LEU A 26 -8.98 -1.85 30.86
C LEU A 26 -8.49 -1.58 32.30
N GLY A 27 -7.77 -2.53 32.91
CA GLY A 27 -7.16 -2.37 34.22
C GLY A 27 -6.14 -1.23 34.27
N ALA A 28 -5.32 -1.08 33.24
CA ALA A 28 -4.39 0.04 33.11
C ALA A 28 -5.11 1.40 33.01
N GLY A 29 -6.23 1.46 32.26
CA GLY A 29 -7.08 2.64 32.18
C GLY A 29 -7.73 3.02 33.52
N ILE A 30 -8.21 2.02 34.27
CA ILE A 30 -8.77 2.22 35.62
C ILE A 30 -7.68 2.68 36.59
N ALA A 31 -6.50 2.07 36.56
CA ALA A 31 -5.37 2.51 37.38
C ALA A 31 -4.95 3.95 37.03
N ALA A 32 -4.94 4.29 35.74
CA ALA A 32 -4.65 5.65 35.27
C ALA A 32 -5.73 6.66 35.73
N TRP A 33 -7.01 6.28 35.76
CA TRP A 33 -8.10 7.13 36.27
C TRP A 33 -7.85 7.57 37.72
N PHE A 34 -7.40 6.65 38.58
CA PHE A 34 -7.10 6.97 39.98
C PHE A 34 -5.72 7.63 40.19
N ALA A 35 -4.75 7.38 39.31
CA ALA A 35 -3.38 7.88 39.45
C ALA A 35 -3.14 9.27 38.85
N LEU A 36 -4.02 9.73 37.95
CA LEU A 36 -3.89 11.02 37.25
C LEU A 36 -4.98 12.00 37.73
N PRO A 37 -4.68 12.91 38.68
CA PRO A 37 -5.65 13.84 39.27
C PRO A 37 -5.93 15.09 38.42
N ASP A 38 -5.09 15.37 37.41
CA ASP A 38 -5.19 16.59 36.58
C ASP A 38 -5.55 16.28 35.12
N ALA A 39 -6.47 17.07 34.55
CA ALA A 39 -6.87 17.02 33.14
C ALA A 39 -5.67 17.12 32.17
N MET A 40 -4.62 17.82 32.59
CA MET A 40 -3.35 17.97 31.86
C MET A 40 -2.65 16.63 31.62
N ARG A 41 -2.53 15.83 32.70
CA ARG A 41 -1.84 14.55 32.68
C ARG A 41 -2.67 13.54 31.90
N TRP A 42 -4.00 13.64 31.98
CA TRP A 42 -4.93 12.85 31.18
C TRP A 42 -4.79 13.13 29.68
N GLY A 43 -4.75 14.41 29.28
CA GLY A 43 -4.50 14.80 27.88
C GLY A 43 -3.14 14.28 27.37
N ALA A 44 -2.11 14.36 28.21
CA ALA A 44 -0.80 13.80 27.91
C ALA A 44 -0.80 12.28 27.71
N ALA A 45 -1.49 11.54 28.59
CA ALA A 45 -1.59 10.09 28.51
C ALA A 45 -2.37 9.63 27.26
N VAL A 46 -3.48 10.30 26.94
CA VAL A 46 -4.28 10.00 25.73
C VAL A 46 -3.49 10.30 24.46
N LEU A 47 -2.83 11.45 24.39
CA LEU A 47 -1.98 11.81 23.25
C LEU A 47 -0.79 10.84 23.12
N GLY A 48 -0.19 10.42 24.23
CA GLY A 48 0.88 9.41 24.27
C GLY A 48 0.41 8.02 23.80
N ALA A 49 -0.80 7.60 24.18
CA ALA A 49 -1.39 6.35 23.73
C ALA A 49 -1.72 6.39 22.23
N LEU A 50 -2.27 7.51 21.74
CA LEU A 50 -2.45 7.78 20.31
C LEU A 50 -1.09 7.75 19.58
N ALA A 51 -0.05 8.37 20.18
CA ALA A 51 1.36 8.31 19.74
C ALA A 51 1.79 6.89 19.38
N LEU A 52 1.60 5.99 20.33
CA LEU A 52 2.02 4.59 20.25
C LEU A 52 1.13 3.78 19.31
N ALA A 53 -0.19 4.02 19.29
CA ALA A 53 -1.12 3.32 18.42
C ALA A 53 -0.82 3.59 16.93
N VAL A 54 -0.65 4.86 16.56
CA VAL A 54 -0.31 5.22 15.16
C VAL A 54 1.13 4.84 14.83
N ALA A 55 2.08 4.88 15.78
CA ALA A 55 3.42 4.34 15.55
C ALA A 55 3.39 2.82 15.28
N GLY A 56 2.53 2.07 15.97
CA GLY A 56 2.26 0.66 15.70
C GLY A 56 1.62 0.42 14.33
N LEU A 57 0.65 1.24 13.94
CA LEU A 57 0.05 1.20 12.59
C LEU A 57 1.07 1.55 11.50
N ALA A 58 1.92 2.54 11.73
CA ALA A 58 3.03 2.88 10.85
C ALA A 58 4.13 1.81 10.82
N ALA A 59 4.20 0.92 11.83
CA ALA A 59 5.14 -0.19 11.86
C ALA A 59 4.68 -1.39 11.00
N SER A 60 3.40 -1.46 10.63
CA SER A 60 2.85 -2.43 9.66
C SER A 60 3.52 -2.28 8.28
N ASP A 61 3.37 -3.27 7.39
CA ASP A 61 4.27 -3.50 6.24
C ASP A 61 4.25 -2.49 5.07
N GLY A 62 4.13 -1.20 5.37
CA GLY A 62 4.53 -0.11 4.50
C GLY A 62 6.04 -0.09 4.18
N GLY A 63 6.44 0.63 3.13
CA GLY A 63 7.86 0.85 2.80
C GLY A 63 8.64 1.54 3.90
N ARG A 64 9.92 1.19 4.10
CA ARG A 64 10.77 1.77 5.17
C ARG A 64 10.72 3.30 5.19
N ALA A 65 10.70 3.93 4.03
CA ALA A 65 10.59 5.39 3.89
C ALA A 65 9.21 5.92 4.33
N ALA A 66 8.13 5.23 4.00
CA ALA A 66 6.79 5.62 4.43
C ALA A 66 6.64 5.54 5.94
N ARG A 67 7.17 4.48 6.58
CA ARG A 67 7.12 4.32 8.04
C ARG A 67 7.84 5.44 8.78
N VAL A 68 9.04 5.83 8.32
CA VAL A 68 9.83 6.89 8.94
C VAL A 68 9.15 8.25 8.78
N VAL A 69 8.58 8.52 7.60
CA VAL A 69 7.88 9.76 7.31
C VAL A 69 6.59 9.89 8.13
N THR A 70 5.74 8.85 8.16
CA THR A 70 4.48 8.89 8.91
C THR A 70 4.70 8.89 10.42
N ALA A 71 5.65 8.10 10.93
CA ALA A 71 5.96 8.09 12.35
C ALA A 71 6.62 9.41 12.81
N GLY A 72 7.49 10.00 11.98
CA GLY A 72 8.13 11.29 12.27
C GLY A 72 7.13 12.44 12.35
N ALA A 73 6.27 12.59 11.34
CA ALA A 73 5.23 13.62 11.30
C ALA A 73 4.24 13.49 12.46
N PHE A 74 3.96 12.27 12.89
CA PHE A 74 3.03 12.02 13.98
C PHE A 74 3.64 12.28 15.36
N LEU A 75 4.88 11.83 15.60
CA LEU A 75 5.58 12.11 16.85
C LEU A 75 5.78 13.60 17.08
N THR A 76 6.02 14.39 16.04
CA THR A 76 6.11 15.84 16.15
C THR A 76 4.76 16.49 16.45
N MET A 77 3.67 16.01 15.84
CA MET A 77 2.30 16.44 16.18
C MET A 77 1.96 16.13 17.64
N VAL A 78 2.23 14.91 18.10
CA VAL A 78 1.96 14.50 19.48
C VAL A 78 2.84 15.26 20.46
N ALA A 79 4.14 15.42 20.18
CA ALA A 79 5.04 16.20 21.03
C ALA A 79 4.57 17.67 21.14
N GLY A 80 4.09 18.25 20.04
CA GLY A 80 3.51 19.59 20.04
C GLY A 80 2.20 19.70 20.82
N GLY A 81 1.29 18.74 20.64
CA GLY A 81 0.05 18.65 21.41
C GLY A 81 0.30 18.44 22.90
N LEU A 82 1.26 17.58 23.24
CA LEU A 82 1.70 17.29 24.60
C LEU A 82 2.33 18.53 25.25
N TRP A 83 3.18 19.26 24.51
CA TRP A 83 3.75 20.51 24.98
C TRP A 83 2.68 21.59 25.20
N PHE A 84 1.73 21.72 24.27
CA PHE A 84 0.64 22.66 24.43
C PHE A 84 -0.25 22.30 25.62
N ALA A 85 -0.50 21.01 25.85
CA ALA A 85 -1.29 20.52 26.96
C ALA A 85 -0.56 20.69 28.30
N LEU A 86 0.73 20.38 28.42
CA LEU A 86 1.45 20.34 29.71
C LEU A 86 1.76 21.72 30.32
N TRP A 87 1.80 22.79 29.52
CA TRP A 87 2.23 24.11 30.00
C TRP A 87 1.03 25.08 30.11
N ARG A 88 0.77 25.62 31.31
CA ARG A 88 -0.33 26.60 31.55
C ARG A 88 0.03 28.03 31.10
N THR A 89 1.31 28.37 31.01
CA THR A 89 1.84 29.72 30.71
C THR A 89 1.93 29.99 29.19
N ARG A 90 2.39 31.20 28.79
CA ARG A 90 2.59 31.57 27.37
C ARG A 90 3.57 30.65 26.62
N VAL A 91 4.38 29.88 27.34
CA VAL A 91 5.30 28.86 26.79
C VAL A 91 4.55 27.75 26.04
N ARG A 92 3.24 27.56 26.27
CA ARG A 92 2.41 26.58 25.55
C ARG A 92 2.45 26.77 24.03
N PHE A 93 2.55 28.01 23.55
CA PHE A 93 2.54 28.32 22.12
C PHE A 93 3.79 27.82 21.40
N ALA A 94 4.88 27.55 22.12
CA ALA A 94 6.06 26.91 21.52
C ALA A 94 5.74 25.48 21.01
N GLY A 95 4.70 24.82 21.53
CA GLY A 95 4.23 23.51 21.06
C GLY A 95 3.53 23.56 19.70
N LEU A 96 3.06 24.73 19.26
CA LEU A 96 2.51 24.89 17.90
C LEU A 96 3.58 24.72 16.83
N VAL A 97 4.85 25.01 17.12
CA VAL A 97 5.95 24.86 16.17
C VAL A 97 6.14 23.40 15.74
N PRO A 98 6.38 22.43 16.64
CA PRO A 98 6.47 21.01 16.27
C PRO A 98 5.14 20.46 15.73
N ALA A 99 3.99 20.92 16.23
CA ALA A 99 2.69 20.52 15.68
C ALA A 99 2.50 20.98 14.23
N ALA A 100 2.87 22.22 13.91
CA ALA A 100 2.83 22.76 12.56
C ALA A 100 3.85 22.05 11.65
N ILE A 101 5.05 21.72 12.15
CA ILE A 101 6.02 20.91 11.40
C ILE A 101 5.45 19.53 11.06
N GLY A 102 4.83 18.85 12.03
CA GLY A 102 4.16 17.57 11.79
C GLY A 102 3.03 17.67 10.77
N ALA A 103 2.19 18.71 10.88
CA ALA A 103 1.10 18.97 9.93
C ALA A 103 1.62 19.24 8.51
N LEU A 104 2.62 20.12 8.37
CA LEU A 104 3.24 20.44 7.09
C LEU A 104 3.93 19.23 6.48
N TRP A 105 4.56 18.38 7.29
CA TRP A 105 5.19 17.16 6.81
C TRP A 105 4.14 16.13 6.34
N ALA A 106 3.04 15.96 7.08
CA ALA A 106 1.93 15.10 6.66
C ALA A 106 1.35 15.58 5.31
N LEU A 107 1.12 16.89 5.17
CA LEU A 107 0.65 17.51 3.91
C LEU A 107 1.65 17.40 2.76
N ALA A 108 2.95 17.42 3.04
CA ALA A 108 4.00 17.26 2.05
C ALA A 108 4.24 15.79 1.64
N THR A 109 3.58 14.83 2.29
CA THR A 109 3.78 13.41 1.98
C THR A 109 3.13 13.07 0.63
N PRO A 110 3.90 12.56 -0.35
CA PRO A 110 3.37 12.36 -1.70
C PRO A 110 2.31 11.25 -1.71
N THR A 111 1.10 11.60 -2.15
CA THR A 111 0.03 10.63 -2.43
C THR A 111 0.35 9.82 -3.69
N PRO A 112 -0.07 8.54 -3.77
CA PRO A 112 0.10 7.77 -4.98
C PRO A 112 -0.79 8.32 -6.12
N ASP A 113 -0.26 8.31 -7.33
CA ASP A 113 -0.96 8.74 -8.55
C ASP A 113 -1.62 7.57 -9.29
N LEU A 114 -1.05 6.37 -9.17
CA LEU A 114 -1.57 5.14 -9.78
C LEU A 114 -1.43 3.97 -8.80
N LEU A 115 -2.53 3.26 -8.58
CA LEU A 115 -2.62 2.03 -7.79
C LEU A 115 -2.96 0.88 -8.73
N VAL A 116 -2.23 -0.23 -8.65
CA VAL A 116 -2.48 -1.44 -9.44
C VAL A 116 -2.56 -2.65 -8.53
N THR A 117 -3.60 -3.46 -8.69
CA THR A 117 -3.76 -4.71 -7.92
C THR A 117 -2.80 -5.78 -8.39
N GLY A 118 -2.49 -6.75 -7.52
CA GLY A 118 -1.51 -7.80 -7.82
C GLY A 118 -1.92 -8.78 -8.92
N ASP A 119 -3.20 -8.83 -9.29
CA ASP A 119 -3.73 -9.59 -10.42
C ASP A 119 -3.80 -8.77 -11.73
N GLY A 120 -3.55 -7.46 -11.67
CA GLY A 120 -3.59 -6.55 -12.84
C GLY A 120 -4.98 -6.28 -13.39
N ARG A 121 -6.04 -6.75 -12.70
CA ARG A 121 -7.44 -6.63 -13.15
C ARG A 121 -8.10 -5.34 -12.73
N HIS A 122 -7.57 -4.70 -11.70
CA HIS A 122 -8.09 -3.46 -11.16
C HIS A 122 -6.94 -2.47 -10.98
N LEU A 123 -7.22 -1.22 -11.33
CA LEU A 123 -6.33 -0.11 -11.08
C LEU A 123 -7.14 1.15 -10.87
N ALA A 124 -6.59 2.04 -10.06
CA ALA A 124 -7.15 3.36 -9.81
C ALA A 124 -6.10 4.42 -10.13
N ILE A 125 -6.50 5.46 -10.85
CA ILE A 125 -5.62 6.56 -11.29
C ILE A 125 -6.16 7.87 -10.74
N ARG A 126 -5.27 8.71 -10.24
CA ARG A 126 -5.62 10.06 -9.81
C ARG A 126 -5.84 10.96 -11.02
N THR A 127 -7.05 11.50 -11.13
CA THR A 127 -7.43 12.45 -12.18
C THR A 127 -6.89 13.84 -11.86
N ASP A 128 -6.83 14.73 -12.85
CA ASP A 128 -6.34 16.10 -12.66
C ASP A 128 -7.15 16.91 -11.64
N ALA A 129 -8.41 16.54 -11.42
CA ALA A 129 -9.27 17.10 -10.36
C ALA A 129 -8.92 16.62 -8.94
N GLY A 130 -7.97 15.69 -8.78
CA GLY A 130 -7.52 15.14 -7.50
C GLY A 130 -8.29 13.91 -7.02
N ALA A 131 -9.44 13.61 -7.62
CA ALA A 131 -10.21 12.38 -7.40
C ALA A 131 -9.50 11.16 -7.98
N MET A 132 -9.86 9.96 -7.52
CA MET A 132 -9.37 8.70 -8.07
C MET A 132 -10.43 8.08 -8.97
N ALA A 133 -10.06 7.70 -10.20
CA ALA A 133 -10.94 7.04 -11.15
C ALA A 133 -10.54 5.57 -11.33
N LEU A 134 -11.54 4.69 -11.40
CA LEU A 134 -11.36 3.24 -11.42
C LEU A 134 -11.50 2.67 -12.84
N LEU A 135 -10.56 1.82 -13.27
CA LEU A 135 -10.55 1.26 -14.64
C LEU A 135 -11.82 0.47 -15.00
N ARG A 136 -12.35 -0.29 -14.04
CA ARG A 136 -13.56 -1.11 -14.23
C ARG A 136 -14.68 -0.54 -13.35
N ASP A 137 -15.74 -0.10 -14.01
CA ASP A 137 -17.02 0.31 -13.43
C ASP A 137 -17.68 -0.80 -12.58
N ARG A 138 -17.51 -2.07 -12.96
CA ARG A 138 -18.08 -3.23 -12.23
C ARG A 138 -17.12 -3.91 -11.26
N ALA A 139 -16.17 -3.19 -10.68
CA ALA A 139 -15.45 -3.73 -9.52
C ALA A 139 -16.42 -3.84 -8.34
N GLY A 140 -16.38 -4.95 -7.61
CA GLY A 140 -17.19 -5.13 -6.39
C GLY A 140 -16.75 -4.19 -5.27
N ASP A 141 -17.63 -3.97 -4.29
CA ASP A 141 -17.47 -2.97 -3.22
C ASP A 141 -16.15 -3.10 -2.46
N TYR A 142 -15.75 -4.34 -2.13
CA TYR A 142 -14.45 -4.60 -1.49
C TYR A 142 -13.25 -4.02 -2.26
N VAL A 143 -13.25 -4.12 -3.59
CA VAL A 143 -12.15 -3.60 -4.43
C VAL A 143 -12.19 -2.08 -4.47
N ARG A 144 -13.39 -1.48 -4.47
CA ARG A 144 -13.58 -0.03 -4.44
C ARG A 144 -13.07 0.55 -3.13
N ASP A 145 -13.52 0.00 -2.01
CA ASP A 145 -13.11 0.44 -0.67
C ASP A 145 -11.60 0.29 -0.48
N MET A 146 -11.04 -0.87 -0.84
CA MET A 146 -9.60 -1.10 -0.72
C MET A 146 -8.77 -0.11 -1.55
N LEU A 147 -9.19 0.21 -2.78
CA LEU A 147 -8.46 1.16 -3.62
C LEU A 147 -8.67 2.62 -3.17
N ALA A 148 -9.84 2.96 -2.66
CA ALA A 148 -10.14 4.28 -2.10
C ALA A 148 -9.28 4.53 -0.85
N GLU A 149 -9.26 3.57 0.08
CA GLU A 149 -8.48 3.64 1.32
C GLU A 149 -6.96 3.75 1.03
N ASN A 150 -6.43 2.91 0.14
CA ASN A 150 -5.02 3.02 -0.28
C ASN A 150 -4.72 4.28 -1.12
N GLY A 151 -5.76 4.86 -1.72
CA GLY A 151 -5.69 6.13 -2.46
C GLY A 151 -5.82 7.36 -1.56
N GLY A 152 -6.17 7.19 -0.28
CA GLY A 152 -6.44 8.30 0.62
C GLY A 152 -7.62 9.17 0.14
N VAL A 153 -8.64 8.53 -0.44
CA VAL A 153 -9.87 9.19 -0.91
C VAL A 153 -11.08 8.43 -0.37
N ASP A 154 -12.22 9.10 -0.32
CA ASP A 154 -13.49 8.46 0.04
C ASP A 154 -13.93 7.47 -1.07
N SER A 155 -14.84 6.54 -0.72
CA SER A 155 -15.21 5.37 -1.54
C SER A 155 -15.88 5.69 -2.89
N GLU A 156 -16.15 6.96 -3.18
CA GLU A 156 -16.69 7.42 -4.46
C GLU A 156 -15.59 7.45 -5.53
N LEU A 157 -15.38 6.30 -6.18
CA LEU A 157 -14.48 6.14 -7.32
C LEU A 157 -15.28 6.15 -8.63
N PRO A 158 -15.34 7.28 -9.36
CA PRO A 158 -15.97 7.34 -10.67
C PRO A 158 -15.27 6.41 -11.68
N ALA A 159 -15.99 6.03 -12.73
CA ALA A 159 -15.43 5.17 -13.77
C ALA A 159 -14.38 5.93 -14.58
N LEU A 160 -13.26 5.27 -14.88
CA LEU A 160 -12.20 5.83 -15.72
C LEU A 160 -12.71 6.11 -17.14
N ALA A 161 -13.69 5.36 -17.62
CA ALA A 161 -14.29 5.54 -18.94
C ALA A 161 -15.05 6.87 -19.10
N GLU A 162 -15.44 7.51 -17.99
CA GLU A 162 -16.16 8.79 -17.99
C GLU A 162 -15.22 9.99 -17.87
N GLN A 163 -13.91 9.77 -17.78
CA GLN A 163 -12.93 10.84 -17.62
C GLN A 163 -12.51 11.42 -18.98
N ASP A 164 -12.40 12.75 -19.09
CA ASP A 164 -12.09 13.46 -20.34
C ASP A 164 -10.76 13.02 -20.99
N GLY A 165 -9.81 12.54 -20.19
CA GLY A 165 -8.49 12.05 -20.64
C GLY A 165 -8.47 10.57 -21.07
N ALA A 166 -9.59 9.85 -20.96
CA ALA A 166 -9.67 8.42 -21.19
C ALA A 166 -10.33 8.06 -22.52
N ARG A 167 -9.73 7.11 -23.23
CA ARG A 167 -10.28 6.46 -24.42
C ARG A 167 -10.37 4.97 -24.13
N CYS A 168 -11.54 4.55 -23.67
CA CYS A 168 -11.79 3.16 -23.33
C CYS A 168 -12.63 2.46 -24.41
N SER A 169 -12.08 1.40 -24.98
CA SER A 169 -12.83 0.35 -25.68
C SER A 169 -13.26 -0.75 -24.68
N PRO A 170 -14.02 -1.77 -25.11
CA PRO A 170 -14.36 -2.92 -24.26
C PRO A 170 -13.12 -3.69 -23.76
N ASP A 171 -12.06 -3.75 -24.58
CA ASP A 171 -10.89 -4.59 -24.32
C ASP A 171 -9.69 -3.84 -23.76
N VAL A 172 -9.54 -2.56 -24.10
CA VAL A 172 -8.42 -1.71 -23.69
C VAL A 172 -8.92 -0.34 -23.30
N CYS A 173 -8.34 0.23 -22.26
CA CYS A 173 -8.43 1.67 -22.03
C CYS A 173 -7.07 2.34 -22.06
N VAL A 174 -7.01 3.48 -22.71
CA VAL A 174 -5.84 4.36 -22.71
C VAL A 174 -6.25 5.66 -22.06
N VAL A 175 -5.53 6.06 -21.01
CA VAL A 175 -5.74 7.33 -20.33
C VAL A 175 -4.47 8.17 -20.38
N ALA A 176 -4.64 9.47 -20.63
CA ALA A 176 -3.58 10.46 -20.51
C ALA A 176 -3.81 11.31 -19.26
N VAL A 177 -2.78 11.45 -18.41
CA VAL A 177 -2.80 12.29 -17.21
C VAL A 177 -1.60 13.22 -17.19
N GLU A 178 -1.76 14.44 -16.69
CA GLU A 178 -0.66 15.40 -16.57
C GLU A 178 -0.17 15.48 -15.12
N ARG A 179 1.07 15.03 -14.90
CA ARG A 179 1.68 14.96 -13.56
C ARG A 179 3.17 15.25 -13.61
N GLY A 180 3.63 16.10 -12.69
CA GLY A 180 5.03 16.52 -12.62
C GLY A 180 5.51 17.24 -13.89
N GLY A 181 4.64 18.00 -14.56
CA GLY A 181 4.96 18.70 -15.81
C GLY A 181 5.11 17.80 -17.03
N ARG A 182 4.75 16.50 -16.93
CA ARG A 182 4.79 15.53 -18.03
C ARG A 182 3.42 14.91 -18.24
N ARG A 183 3.04 14.71 -19.50
CA ARG A 183 1.89 13.89 -19.89
C ARG A 183 2.28 12.41 -19.88
N TRP A 184 1.58 11.62 -19.09
CA TRP A 184 1.74 10.16 -18.98
C TRP A 184 0.59 9.46 -19.68
N ARG A 185 0.91 8.55 -20.59
CA ARG A 185 -0.08 7.69 -21.26
C ARG A 185 -0.02 6.30 -20.67
N ILE A 186 -1.13 5.86 -20.08
CA ILE A 186 -1.26 4.54 -19.46
C ILE A 186 -2.29 3.74 -20.25
N ALA A 187 -1.90 2.57 -20.74
CA ALA A 187 -2.84 1.59 -21.29
C ALA A 187 -3.13 0.49 -20.27
N ALA A 188 -4.36 0.02 -20.23
CA ALA A 188 -4.77 -1.10 -19.42
C ALA A 188 -5.79 -1.99 -20.10
N THR A 189 -5.65 -3.30 -19.95
CA THR A 189 -6.61 -4.27 -20.48
C THR A 189 -7.86 -4.32 -19.61
N ARG A 190 -9.04 -4.25 -20.23
CA ARG A 190 -10.36 -4.27 -19.58
C ARG A 190 -11.09 -5.61 -19.73
N SER A 191 -10.74 -6.45 -20.70
CA SER A 191 -11.40 -7.74 -20.96
C SER A 191 -10.45 -8.94 -20.91
N ASP A 192 -11.05 -10.13 -20.91
CA ASP A 192 -10.37 -11.42 -20.99
C ASP A 192 -10.07 -11.87 -22.44
N TYR A 193 -10.61 -11.18 -23.46
CA TYR A 193 -10.36 -11.48 -24.87
C TYR A 193 -8.88 -11.35 -25.27
N MET A 194 -8.46 -12.19 -26.23
CA MET A 194 -7.12 -12.13 -26.79
C MET A 194 -7.08 -11.12 -27.93
N LEU A 195 -6.41 -10.01 -27.69
CA LEU A 195 -6.12 -9.01 -28.72
C LEU A 195 -5.05 -9.52 -29.68
N PRO A 196 -5.14 -9.19 -30.98
CA PRO A 196 -4.07 -9.46 -31.93
C PRO A 196 -2.74 -8.87 -31.47
N TRP A 197 -1.68 -9.67 -31.58
CA TRP A 197 -0.34 -9.33 -31.11
C TRP A 197 0.22 -8.02 -31.70
N GLU A 198 -0.05 -7.74 -32.96
CA GLU A 198 0.43 -6.56 -33.69
C GLU A 198 -0.15 -5.27 -33.11
N GLU A 199 -1.46 -5.26 -32.84
CA GLU A 199 -2.15 -4.13 -32.21
C GLU A 199 -1.63 -3.87 -30.80
N VAL A 200 -1.43 -4.94 -30.03
CA VAL A 200 -0.86 -4.83 -28.68
C VAL A 200 0.55 -4.27 -28.73
N ILE A 201 1.40 -4.75 -29.65
CA ILE A 201 2.79 -4.27 -29.79
C ILE A 201 2.80 -2.78 -30.21
N ALA A 202 1.94 -2.39 -31.16
CA ALA A 202 1.81 -1.01 -31.60
C ALA A 202 1.33 -0.10 -30.46
N LEU A 203 0.32 -0.53 -29.70
CA LEU A 203 -0.18 0.17 -28.53
C LEU A 203 0.92 0.35 -27.49
N CYS A 204 1.64 -0.73 -27.14
CA CYS A 204 2.73 -0.68 -26.17
C CYS A 204 3.77 0.38 -26.54
N ARG A 205 4.20 0.48 -27.81
CA ARG A 205 5.17 1.50 -28.24
C ARG A 205 4.67 2.93 -28.08
N SER A 206 3.35 3.12 -28.11
CA SER A 206 2.74 4.44 -27.95
C SER A 206 2.62 4.87 -26.49
N VAL A 207 2.57 3.97 -25.51
CA VAL A 207 2.29 4.31 -24.11
C VAL A 207 3.53 4.32 -23.22
N ASP A 208 3.46 5.08 -22.12
CA ASP A 208 4.51 5.10 -21.11
C ASP A 208 4.42 3.87 -20.21
N ILE A 209 3.19 3.48 -19.85
CA ILE A 209 2.91 2.35 -18.98
C ILE A 209 1.84 1.48 -19.62
N VAL A 210 2.04 0.16 -19.57
CA VAL A 210 0.98 -0.80 -19.92
C VAL A 210 0.74 -1.74 -18.75
N VAL A 211 -0.53 -1.91 -18.38
CA VAL A 211 -0.98 -2.81 -17.32
C VAL A 211 -1.85 -3.89 -17.95
N ALA A 212 -1.54 -5.15 -17.67
CA ALA A 212 -2.33 -6.28 -18.16
C ALA A 212 -2.40 -7.41 -17.13
N ASP A 213 -3.57 -8.03 -17.04
CA ASP A 213 -3.83 -9.20 -16.18
C ASP A 213 -3.26 -10.50 -16.75
N ARG A 214 -2.73 -10.46 -17.98
CA ARG A 214 -2.10 -11.57 -18.71
C ARG A 214 -0.64 -11.29 -19.04
N ARG A 215 0.05 -12.30 -19.56
CA ARG A 215 1.41 -12.11 -20.09
C ARG A 215 1.31 -11.43 -21.46
N LEU A 216 2.00 -10.30 -21.60
CA LEU A 216 2.09 -9.59 -22.86
C LEU A 216 3.19 -10.20 -23.74
N PRO A 217 3.07 -10.12 -25.08
CA PRO A 217 4.07 -10.66 -25.98
C PRO A 217 5.45 -10.02 -25.75
N PRO A 218 6.56 -10.73 -26.05
CA PRO A 218 7.92 -10.19 -25.86
C PRO A 218 8.18 -8.87 -26.61
N GLY A 219 7.50 -8.66 -27.74
CA GLY A 219 7.60 -7.44 -28.55
C GLY A 219 6.92 -6.21 -27.94
N CYS A 220 6.05 -6.37 -26.94
CA CYS A 220 5.42 -5.26 -26.24
C CYS A 220 6.46 -4.57 -25.34
N LYS A 221 6.92 -3.39 -25.77
CA LYS A 221 7.90 -2.56 -25.06
C LYS A 221 7.33 -1.14 -24.88
N PRO A 222 6.74 -0.82 -23.72
CA PRO A 222 6.32 0.54 -23.39
C PRO A 222 7.52 1.45 -23.12
N LYS A 223 7.30 2.77 -23.14
CA LYS A 223 8.39 3.74 -22.99
C LYS A 223 9.03 3.73 -21.60
N TRP A 224 8.30 3.29 -20.57
CA TRP A 224 8.82 3.28 -19.19
C TRP A 224 8.60 1.95 -18.48
N LEU A 225 7.36 1.48 -18.34
CA LEU A 225 7.06 0.34 -17.46
C LEU A 225 6.03 -0.64 -18.03
N LYS A 226 6.40 -1.93 -18.06
CA LYS A 226 5.51 -3.03 -18.45
C LYS A 226 5.06 -3.80 -17.22
N LEU A 227 3.77 -3.75 -16.92
CA LEU A 227 3.12 -4.43 -15.81
C LEU A 227 2.18 -5.52 -16.32
N ASP A 228 2.77 -6.61 -16.78
CA ASP A 228 2.03 -7.81 -17.20
C ASP A 228 1.94 -8.84 -16.05
N ARG A 229 1.19 -9.93 -16.25
CA ARG A 229 1.04 -10.99 -15.23
C ARG A 229 2.38 -11.57 -14.73
N ALA A 230 3.41 -11.60 -15.57
CA ALA A 230 4.72 -12.11 -15.18
C ALA A 230 5.47 -11.12 -14.29
N ALA A 231 5.37 -9.82 -14.57
CA ALA A 231 5.88 -8.77 -13.70
C ALA A 231 5.12 -8.71 -12.36
N LEU A 232 3.78 -8.69 -12.42
CA LEU A 232 2.91 -8.61 -11.24
C LEU A 232 3.01 -9.85 -10.34
N ALA A 233 3.27 -11.03 -10.87
CA ALA A 233 3.54 -12.21 -10.05
C ALA A 233 4.78 -12.04 -9.14
N LYS A 234 5.76 -11.24 -9.57
CA LYS A 234 6.98 -10.96 -8.81
C LYS A 234 6.81 -9.78 -7.85
N SER A 235 6.17 -8.70 -8.30
CA SER A 235 5.99 -7.47 -7.51
C SER A 235 4.77 -7.50 -6.58
N GLY A 236 3.77 -8.34 -6.86
CA GLY A 236 2.42 -8.17 -6.32
C GLY A 236 1.79 -6.87 -6.85
N GLY A 237 0.85 -6.32 -6.08
CA GLY A 237 0.30 -4.99 -6.32
C GLY A 237 1.37 -3.92 -6.16
N LEU A 238 1.11 -2.74 -6.72
CA LEU A 238 2.07 -1.64 -6.71
C LEU A 238 1.39 -0.28 -6.74
N THR A 239 2.13 0.71 -6.25
CA THR A 239 1.77 2.12 -6.33
C THR A 239 2.86 2.88 -7.08
N ILE A 240 2.45 3.86 -7.87
CA ILE A 240 3.35 4.72 -8.65
C ILE A 240 3.05 6.17 -8.32
N THR A 241 4.10 6.94 -8.07
CA THR A 241 4.05 8.41 -8.00
C THR A 241 4.81 8.97 -9.19
N PHE A 242 4.11 9.66 -10.08
CA PHE A 242 4.63 10.12 -11.37
C PHE A 242 5.65 11.25 -11.22
N ALA A 243 5.44 12.19 -10.30
CA ALA A 243 6.33 13.35 -10.12
C ALA A 243 7.77 12.94 -9.74
N GLY A 244 7.93 11.85 -8.99
CA GLY A 244 9.24 11.32 -8.61
C GLY A 244 9.67 10.04 -9.33
N GLY A 245 8.81 9.50 -10.22
CA GLY A 245 9.03 8.20 -10.86
C GLY A 245 9.19 7.04 -9.86
N THR A 246 8.65 7.17 -8.65
CA THR A 246 8.84 6.18 -7.59
C THR A 246 7.80 5.07 -7.73
N VAL A 247 8.28 3.82 -7.69
CA VAL A 247 7.44 2.62 -7.74
C VAL A 247 7.59 1.88 -6.42
N ARG A 248 6.47 1.61 -5.76
CA ARG A 248 6.43 0.84 -4.52
C ARG A 248 5.63 -0.42 -4.75
N THR A 249 6.25 -1.56 -4.50
CA THR A 249 5.64 -2.88 -4.67
C THR A 249 5.27 -3.48 -3.31
N VAL A 250 4.24 -4.32 -3.31
CA VAL A 250 3.83 -5.10 -2.14
C VAL A 250 4.90 -6.14 -1.82
N ARG A 251 5.31 -6.93 -2.81
CA ARG A 251 6.37 -7.93 -2.64
C ARG A 251 7.72 -7.29 -2.91
N ARG A 252 8.67 -7.50 -2.01
CA ARG A 252 10.05 -7.03 -2.16
C ARG A 252 11.03 -8.18 -2.30
N PRO A 253 12.15 -7.99 -3.01
CA PRO A 253 13.25 -8.94 -2.96
C PRO A 253 13.73 -9.12 -1.51
N GLY A 254 13.75 -10.37 -1.04
CA GLY A 254 14.15 -10.70 0.33
C GLY A 254 13.05 -10.56 1.39
N ASP A 255 11.79 -10.44 0.97
CA ASP A 255 10.65 -10.52 1.87
C ASP A 255 10.59 -11.91 2.54
N ARG A 256 10.48 -11.93 3.88
CA ARG A 256 10.63 -13.14 4.71
C ARG A 256 9.31 -13.60 5.32
N HIS A 257 8.19 -13.03 4.91
CA HIS A 257 6.90 -13.46 5.43
C HIS A 257 6.68 -14.97 5.19
N PRO A 258 6.27 -15.73 6.21
CA PRO A 258 6.08 -17.18 6.11
C PRO A 258 5.12 -17.62 5.00
N TRP A 259 4.14 -16.79 4.63
CA TRP A 259 3.20 -17.08 3.53
C TRP A 259 3.78 -16.79 2.14
N LEU A 260 4.90 -16.06 2.04
CA LEU A 260 5.63 -15.84 0.78
C LEU A 260 6.78 -16.84 0.61
N ALA A 261 7.44 -17.22 1.70
CA ALA A 261 8.50 -18.21 1.76
C ALA A 261 8.18 -19.27 2.83
N PRO A 262 7.22 -20.18 2.57
CA PRO A 262 6.84 -21.18 3.54
C PRO A 262 8.05 -22.02 3.94
N VAL A 263 8.29 -22.10 5.25
CA VAL A 263 9.27 -23.02 5.81
C VAL A 263 8.87 -24.41 5.35
N LYS A 264 9.75 -25.08 4.59
CA LYS A 264 9.50 -26.45 4.15
C LYS A 264 9.62 -27.36 5.37
N VAL A 265 8.48 -27.68 5.99
CA VAL A 265 8.41 -28.57 7.15
C VAL A 265 8.41 -30.04 6.72
N MET A 266 7.95 -30.34 5.51
CA MET A 266 7.89 -31.72 5.01
C MET A 266 9.22 -32.11 4.37
N ALA A 267 9.82 -33.21 4.85
CA ALA A 267 10.98 -33.83 4.22
C ALA A 267 10.63 -34.22 2.76
N PRO A 268 11.59 -34.12 1.81
CA PRO A 268 11.37 -34.57 0.44
C PRO A 268 10.85 -36.00 0.42
N ARG A 269 9.75 -36.27 -0.29
CA ARG A 269 9.30 -37.64 -0.48
C ARG A 269 10.42 -38.43 -1.18
N PRO A 270 10.87 -39.58 -0.63
CA PRO A 270 11.80 -40.44 -1.34
C PRO A 270 11.15 -40.84 -2.67
N HIS A 271 11.90 -40.71 -3.76
CA HIS A 271 11.46 -41.22 -5.06
C HIS A 271 11.27 -42.74 -4.90
N GLY A 272 10.04 -43.22 -5.06
CA GLY A 272 9.77 -44.66 -5.05
C GLY A 272 10.59 -45.35 -6.14
N PRO A 273 11.01 -46.61 -5.94
CA PRO A 273 11.84 -47.33 -6.89
C PRO A 273 11.15 -47.35 -8.26
N GLY A 274 11.81 -46.73 -9.25
CA GLY A 274 11.34 -46.71 -10.64
C GLY A 274 11.10 -48.14 -11.11
N LYS A 275 9.90 -48.40 -11.63
CA LYS A 275 9.56 -49.69 -12.23
C LYS A 275 10.60 -49.97 -13.32
N ARG A 276 11.46 -50.97 -13.10
CA ARG A 276 12.33 -51.52 -14.15
C ARG A 276 11.42 -52.05 -15.25
N SER A 277 11.52 -51.46 -16.44
CA SER A 277 10.91 -52.02 -17.64
C SER A 277 11.56 -53.38 -17.90
N ASN A 278 10.77 -54.43 -17.81
CA ASN A 278 11.20 -55.79 -18.10
C ASN A 278 11.25 -55.96 -19.63
N SER A 279 12.43 -55.80 -20.23
CA SER A 279 12.69 -56.24 -21.61
C SER A 279 13.06 -57.73 -21.57
N GLY A 280 12.03 -58.59 -21.63
CA GLY A 280 12.19 -60.01 -21.87
C GLY A 280 12.38 -60.30 -23.36
N THR A 281 13.45 -61.03 -23.63
CA THR A 281 13.85 -61.70 -24.88
C THR A 281 12.77 -62.56 -25.51
#